data_AF-A0A934BUI8-F1
#
_entry.id   AF-A0A934BUI8-F1
#
_cell.length_a   1.000
_cell.length_b   1.000
_cell.length_c   1.000
_cell.angle_alpha   90.00
_cell.angle_beta   90.00
_cell.angle_gamma   90.00
#
_symmetry.space_group_name_H-M   'P 1'
#
loop_
_entity.id
_entity.type
_entity.pdbx_description
1 polymer ?
#
loop_
_entity_poly.entity_id
_entity_poly.type
_entity_poly.pdbx_seq_one_letter_code
_entity_poly.pdbx_strand_id
1 'polypeptide(L)'
;MIAQRLVLGLLWLAALPAFAADGGFTFEDLGEPVRLRELQMQTVTRDAGGGYMAWSDYEAPDKHALVGIHLESGDVTWVDLTRFGRTHIQLFQTDESSLYAYTGSPGHFLKYDVAKRELKDLGAPTKPASYWLGSAVGPDGKFYMGTYPQAALVRCDPRTGKVENLGRLSEDPKQCYLLFPVASADNIIYCPVGLHHRELWAVDATTGAKKQILPPALTKAQGNPRVWLAADGHVYGESGSAKFRCHPDRIEIGKTQPPAPRKPLVAGDKIVGSINAAGKLALTDVKTRKVTLLQTRYEGMPRSIFSVSCERDGKIYGGTFSPAITFCYDTRNGQLTNLGRLSTAPIQVYDTLNHPSGLFLSSYMLASVDFFDPSSPVKKTGNLRRIVTVAGQERPVQLALGPDGMIYTGTFPSKGRLGGALVRVNPNDFSHKVWVNVITNQSLFGLTAVPELGGLFCSSSTRGGSSAIPTEKEACVFLWDCQRETVAFRAQPVPGTKHYGAVVRARNGLLYGIAGTQYYAFDPAQRKVVFTGTLPVKSIRFPELSDEPTGPRGLIYGVGDDAVFAIDSADHSAKIIARDDSLRRAFGFCVTQDETLYYGCGSRLMRCKLGR
;
A
#
# COMPACT_ATOMS: atom_id res chain seq x y z
N MET A 1 -4.70 42.83 -62.45
CA MET A 1 -4.71 42.69 -60.98
C MET A 1 -4.45 41.25 -60.62
N ILE A 2 -3.61 41.06 -59.60
CA ILE A 2 -2.79 39.89 -59.30
C ILE A 2 -3.62 38.65 -58.93
N ALA A 3 -3.30 37.52 -59.57
CA ALA A 3 -3.64 36.17 -59.11
C ALA A 3 -2.47 35.23 -59.44
N GLN A 4 -1.77 34.76 -58.41
CA GLN A 4 -0.77 33.69 -58.51
C GLN A 4 -1.37 32.39 -57.99
N ARG A 5 -1.22 31.32 -58.76
CA ARG A 5 -1.57 29.94 -58.39
C ARG A 5 -0.63 28.97 -59.12
N LEU A 6 -0.29 27.88 -58.41
CA LEU A 6 0.35 26.62 -58.85
C LEU A 6 1.89 26.64 -59.08
N VAL A 7 2.68 25.60 -58.78
CA VAL A 7 2.51 24.29 -58.11
C VAL A 7 3.91 23.66 -57.85
N LEU A 8 3.95 22.71 -56.90
CA LEU A 8 4.94 21.64 -56.58
C LEU A 8 6.41 21.72 -57.05
N GLY A 9 7.30 21.46 -56.09
CA GLY A 9 8.59 20.81 -56.32
C GLY A 9 8.83 19.70 -55.28
N LEU A 10 8.81 18.44 -55.73
CA LEU A 10 9.33 17.29 -54.99
C LEU A 10 10.87 17.32 -55.05
N LEU A 11 11.53 17.12 -53.90
CA LEU A 11 12.96 16.83 -53.83
C LEU A 11 13.16 15.48 -53.14
N TRP A 12 13.72 14.54 -53.92
CA TRP A 12 14.28 13.28 -53.45
C TRP A 12 15.54 13.54 -52.62
N LEU A 13 15.66 12.86 -51.47
CA LEU A 13 16.93 12.68 -50.78
C LEU A 13 17.14 11.20 -50.50
N ALA A 14 18.30 10.73 -50.95
CA ALA A 14 18.73 9.35 -51.02
C ALA A 14 18.87 8.68 -49.64
N ALA A 15 18.53 7.40 -49.59
CA ALA A 15 18.71 6.52 -48.45
C ALA A 15 20.20 6.32 -48.13
N LEU A 16 20.58 6.59 -46.88
CA LEU A 16 21.80 6.08 -46.26
C LEU A 16 21.50 4.71 -45.65
N PRO A 17 22.45 3.74 -45.69
CA PRO A 17 22.20 2.40 -45.20
C PRO A 17 21.95 2.45 -43.70
N ALA A 18 20.85 1.82 -43.28
CA ALA A 18 20.55 1.59 -41.88
C ALA A 18 21.73 0.85 -41.24
N PHE A 19 22.33 1.47 -40.22
CA PHE A 19 23.07 0.70 -39.22
C PHE A 19 22.09 -0.32 -38.63
N ALA A 20 22.37 -1.60 -38.81
CA ALA A 20 21.67 -2.68 -38.15
C ALA A 20 21.77 -2.45 -36.63
N ALA A 21 20.61 -2.37 -35.96
CA ALA A 21 20.55 -2.34 -34.51
C ALA A 21 20.96 -3.72 -33.96
N ASP A 22 22.10 -3.79 -33.28
CA ASP A 22 22.44 -4.94 -32.45
C ASP A 22 21.34 -5.16 -31.39
N GLY A 23 20.91 -6.42 -31.25
CA GLY A 23 19.64 -6.81 -30.61
C GLY A 23 19.42 -6.28 -29.19
N GLY A 24 18.55 -5.26 -29.07
CA GLY A 24 18.08 -4.72 -27.79
C GLY A 24 17.15 -5.67 -27.03
N PHE A 25 17.06 -5.48 -25.72
CA PHE A 25 16.07 -6.15 -24.88
C PHE A 25 14.67 -5.61 -25.19
N THR A 26 13.66 -6.49 -25.22
CA THR A 26 12.25 -6.10 -25.42
C THR A 26 11.50 -6.19 -24.10
N PHE A 27 10.92 -5.06 -23.68
CA PHE A 27 10.06 -4.97 -22.51
C PHE A 27 8.60 -4.96 -22.96
N GLU A 28 7.89 -6.04 -22.64
CA GLU A 28 6.52 -6.28 -23.09
C GLU A 28 5.52 -5.98 -21.97
N ASP A 29 4.46 -5.24 -22.29
CA ASP A 29 3.29 -5.06 -21.42
C ASP A 29 2.32 -6.23 -21.62
N LEU A 30 2.17 -7.07 -20.60
CA LEU A 30 1.30 -8.24 -20.60
C LEU A 30 -0.15 -7.91 -20.21
N GLY A 31 -0.42 -6.66 -19.79
CA GLY A 31 -1.75 -6.16 -19.44
C GLY A 31 -1.98 -6.00 -17.94
N GLU A 32 -3.26 -5.82 -17.59
CA GLU A 32 -3.71 -5.50 -16.24
C GLU A 32 -4.35 -6.72 -15.55
N PRO A 33 -3.70 -7.34 -14.54
CA PRO A 33 -4.24 -8.53 -13.89
C PRO A 33 -5.51 -8.27 -13.08
N VAL A 34 -5.67 -7.07 -12.51
CA VAL A 34 -6.74 -6.77 -11.55
C VAL A 34 -7.37 -5.41 -11.81
N ARG A 35 -8.67 -5.43 -12.12
CA ARG A 35 -9.55 -4.27 -12.24
C ARG A 35 -10.85 -4.53 -11.49
N LEU A 36 -11.22 -3.64 -10.57
CA LEU A 36 -12.44 -3.75 -9.75
C LEU A 36 -13.48 -2.75 -10.19
N ARG A 37 -14.71 -3.20 -10.46
CA ARG A 37 -15.82 -2.33 -10.88
C ARG A 37 -16.70 -1.88 -9.73
N GLU A 38 -16.55 -2.50 -8.58
CA GLU A 38 -17.27 -2.12 -7.37
C GLU A 38 -16.85 -0.73 -6.90
N LEU A 39 -17.83 0.12 -6.67
CA LEU A 39 -17.59 1.48 -6.21
C LEU A 39 -18.75 1.95 -5.34
N GLN A 40 -18.45 2.34 -4.11
CA GLN A 40 -19.43 2.88 -3.18
C GLN A 40 -19.64 4.36 -3.46
N MET A 41 -20.88 4.78 -3.76
CA MET A 41 -21.19 6.21 -3.88
C MET A 41 -21.17 6.86 -2.50
N GLN A 42 -20.65 8.08 -2.43
CA GLN A 42 -20.46 8.83 -1.18
C GLN A 42 -21.39 10.04 -1.04
N THR A 43 -21.74 10.70 -2.15
CA THR A 43 -22.55 11.93 -2.13
C THR A 43 -23.34 12.11 -3.45
N VAL A 44 -24.31 13.03 -3.50
CA VAL A 44 -25.16 13.29 -4.68
C VAL A 44 -25.33 14.77 -4.94
N THR A 45 -25.24 15.20 -6.19
CA THR A 45 -25.46 16.60 -6.60
C THR A 45 -26.45 16.66 -7.74
N ARG A 46 -26.74 17.89 -8.21
CA ARG A 46 -27.38 18.14 -9.50
C ARG A 46 -26.39 18.67 -10.52
N ASP A 47 -26.61 18.33 -11.78
CA ASP A 47 -25.95 18.98 -12.91
C ASP A 47 -26.68 20.28 -13.34
N ALA A 48 -26.18 20.92 -14.39
CA ALA A 48 -26.77 22.15 -14.92
C ALA A 48 -28.20 21.97 -15.48
N GLY A 49 -28.58 20.75 -15.88
CA GLY A 49 -29.92 20.41 -16.34
C GLY A 49 -30.88 20.04 -15.20
N GLY A 50 -30.40 20.01 -13.96
CA GLY A 50 -31.15 19.57 -12.78
C GLY A 50 -31.17 18.06 -12.57
N GLY A 51 -30.49 17.29 -13.44
CA GLY A 51 -30.34 15.85 -13.35
C GLY A 51 -29.43 15.45 -12.19
N TYR A 52 -29.71 14.31 -11.55
CA TYR A 52 -28.93 13.87 -10.40
C TYR A 52 -27.63 13.19 -10.81
N MET A 53 -26.57 13.48 -10.06
CA MET A 53 -25.27 12.82 -10.18
C MET A 53 -24.87 12.20 -8.83
N ALA A 54 -24.41 10.96 -8.83
CA ALA A 54 -23.82 10.32 -7.67
C ALA A 54 -22.30 10.28 -7.77
N TRP A 55 -21.60 10.66 -6.70
CA TRP A 55 -20.16 10.86 -6.71
C TRP A 55 -19.42 9.95 -5.74
N SER A 56 -18.19 9.61 -6.11
CA SER A 56 -17.24 8.90 -5.27
C SER A 56 -15.82 9.36 -5.55
N ASP A 57 -14.90 9.00 -4.67
CA ASP A 57 -13.47 9.08 -4.89
C ASP A 57 -12.99 7.96 -5.83
N TYR A 58 -11.88 8.22 -6.51
CA TYR A 58 -11.22 7.25 -7.37
C TYR A 58 -9.70 7.34 -7.17
N GLU A 59 -9.12 6.31 -6.58
CA GLU A 59 -7.70 6.24 -6.20
C GLU A 59 -7.01 5.07 -6.92
N ALA A 60 -6.64 5.29 -8.18
CA ALA A 60 -5.90 4.33 -9.00
C ALA A 60 -4.39 4.64 -9.05
N PRO A 61 -3.53 3.70 -9.49
CA PRO A 61 -2.08 3.86 -9.51
C PRO A 61 -1.59 4.99 -10.41
N ASP A 62 -2.36 5.32 -11.44
CA ASP A 62 -2.07 6.27 -12.50
C ASP A 62 -3.01 7.48 -12.49
N LYS A 63 -4.14 7.42 -11.77
CA LYS A 63 -5.16 8.46 -11.75
C LYS A 63 -5.79 8.61 -10.37
N HIS A 64 -5.83 9.84 -9.86
CA HIS A 64 -6.63 10.22 -8.70
C HIS A 64 -7.71 11.20 -9.15
N ALA A 65 -8.97 10.93 -8.85
CA ALA A 65 -10.09 11.70 -9.37
C ALA A 65 -11.33 11.66 -8.48
N LEU A 66 -12.27 12.58 -8.73
CA LEU A 66 -13.67 12.34 -8.41
C LEU A 66 -14.35 11.71 -9.63
N VAL A 67 -15.25 10.76 -9.38
CA VAL A 67 -16.05 10.10 -10.41
C VAL A 67 -17.53 10.32 -10.11
N GLY A 68 -18.25 10.87 -11.08
CA GLY A 68 -19.69 11.18 -11.00
C GLY A 68 -20.47 10.34 -12.00
N ILE A 69 -21.56 9.71 -11.55
CA ILE A 69 -22.46 8.89 -12.38
C ILE A 69 -23.79 9.62 -12.52
N HIS A 70 -24.21 9.92 -13.74
CA HIS A 70 -25.52 10.49 -14.01
C HIS A 70 -26.61 9.41 -13.79
N LEU A 71 -27.62 9.71 -12.97
CA LEU A 71 -28.55 8.69 -12.45
C LEU A 71 -29.62 8.21 -13.45
N GLU A 72 -29.72 8.83 -14.62
CA GLU A 72 -30.64 8.37 -15.68
C GLU A 72 -29.90 7.68 -16.83
N SER A 73 -28.79 8.25 -17.28
CA SER A 73 -28.05 7.75 -18.45
C SER A 73 -26.93 6.76 -18.09
N GLY A 74 -26.45 6.77 -16.84
CA GLY A 74 -25.30 6.00 -16.41
C GLY A 74 -23.95 6.54 -16.94
N ASP A 75 -23.95 7.73 -17.55
CA ASP A 75 -22.75 8.39 -18.06
C ASP A 75 -21.83 8.82 -16.91
N VAL A 76 -20.53 8.86 -17.19
CA VAL A 76 -19.49 9.14 -16.22
C VAL A 76 -18.88 10.52 -16.46
N THR A 77 -18.75 11.30 -15.40
CA THR A 77 -17.95 12.53 -15.35
C THR A 77 -16.73 12.30 -14.48
N TRP A 78 -15.58 12.77 -14.95
CA TRP A 78 -14.31 12.67 -14.24
C TRP A 78 -13.80 14.06 -13.87
N VAL A 79 -13.37 14.22 -12.62
CA VAL A 79 -12.64 15.42 -12.16
C VAL A 79 -11.24 14.98 -11.78
N ASP A 80 -10.26 15.27 -12.63
CA ASP A 80 -8.88 14.84 -12.43
C ASP A 80 -8.20 15.64 -11.31
N LEU A 81 -7.72 14.92 -10.30
CA LEU A 81 -7.02 15.44 -9.13
C LEU A 81 -5.55 15.01 -9.10
N THR A 82 -5.08 14.28 -10.11
CA THR A 82 -3.76 13.62 -10.12
C THR A 82 -2.61 14.60 -9.91
N ARG A 83 -2.74 15.84 -10.41
CA ARG A 83 -1.74 16.91 -10.25
C ARG A 83 -1.44 17.29 -8.80
N PHE A 84 -2.33 16.99 -7.85
CA PHE A 84 -2.14 17.30 -6.43
C PHE A 84 -1.33 16.21 -5.69
N GLY A 85 -1.13 15.05 -6.31
CA GLY A 85 -0.39 13.92 -5.74
C GLY A 85 -1.29 12.74 -5.38
N ARG A 86 -0.65 11.67 -4.87
CA ARG A 86 -1.30 10.38 -4.59
C ARG A 86 -1.52 10.20 -3.09
N THR A 87 -2.71 10.54 -2.61
CA THR A 87 -3.16 10.34 -1.22
C THR A 87 -4.63 10.01 -1.21
N HIS A 88 -5.15 9.62 -0.04
CA HIS A 88 -6.59 9.45 0.12
C HIS A 88 -7.36 10.73 -0.24
N ILE A 89 -8.49 10.60 -0.91
CA ILE A 89 -9.43 11.68 -1.20
C ILE A 89 -10.52 11.62 -0.13
N GLN A 90 -10.76 12.74 0.55
CA GLN A 90 -11.95 12.87 1.39
C GLN A 90 -12.93 13.80 0.71
N LEU A 91 -14.12 13.28 0.41
CA LEU A 91 -15.17 14.00 -0.29
C LEU A 91 -16.24 14.45 0.71
N PHE A 92 -16.73 15.67 0.54
CA PHE A 92 -17.91 16.15 1.25
C PHE A 92 -18.70 17.13 0.38
N GLN A 93 -19.94 17.37 0.79
CA GLN A 93 -20.90 18.23 0.10
C GLN A 93 -21.61 19.09 1.12
N THR A 94 -21.89 20.34 0.77
CA THR A 94 -22.68 21.27 1.60
C THR A 94 -23.95 21.80 0.93
N ASP A 95 -24.05 21.70 -0.39
CA ASP A 95 -25.20 22.12 -1.19
C ASP A 95 -25.36 21.23 -2.43
N GLU A 96 -26.48 21.32 -3.13
CA GLU A 96 -26.78 20.44 -4.28
C GLU A 96 -25.90 20.68 -5.53
N SER A 97 -25.05 21.71 -5.56
CA SER A 97 -24.32 22.15 -6.75
C SER A 97 -22.79 22.04 -6.65
N SER A 98 -22.26 21.90 -5.44
CA SER A 98 -20.82 21.95 -5.16
C SER A 98 -20.32 20.73 -4.43
N LEU A 99 -19.17 20.21 -4.88
CA LEU A 99 -18.39 19.20 -4.17
C LEU A 99 -17.14 19.83 -3.58
N TYR A 100 -16.69 19.28 -2.46
CA TYR A 100 -15.43 19.66 -1.85
C TYR A 100 -14.60 18.42 -1.57
N ALA A 101 -13.28 18.52 -1.80
CA ALA A 101 -12.36 17.42 -1.59
C ALA A 101 -11.14 17.86 -0.80
N TYR A 102 -10.54 16.94 -0.04
CA TYR A 102 -9.19 17.08 0.51
C TYR A 102 -8.29 15.98 -0.06
N THR A 103 -7.24 16.37 -0.81
CA THR A 103 -6.36 15.49 -1.59
C THR A 103 -4.94 16.05 -1.73
N GLY A 104 -3.95 15.20 -2.00
CA GLY A 104 -2.60 15.59 -2.40
C GLY A 104 -1.52 15.52 -1.32
N SER A 105 -0.28 15.77 -1.73
CA SER A 105 0.87 15.89 -0.82
C SER A 105 1.75 17.06 -1.26
N PRO A 106 1.62 18.27 -0.65
CA PRO A 106 0.82 18.57 0.55
C PRO A 106 -0.69 18.49 0.30
N GLY A 107 -1.49 18.32 1.35
CA GLY A 107 -2.96 18.23 1.25
C GLY A 107 -3.62 19.56 0.93
N HIS A 108 -4.40 19.59 -0.15
CA HIS A 108 -5.18 20.73 -0.64
C HIS A 108 -6.67 20.54 -0.40
N PHE A 109 -7.36 21.61 -0.01
CA PHE A 109 -8.81 21.70 -0.12
C PHE A 109 -9.19 22.18 -1.52
N LEU A 110 -10.12 21.47 -2.15
CA LEU A 110 -10.60 21.78 -3.49
C LEU A 110 -12.12 21.96 -3.45
N LYS A 111 -12.63 22.83 -4.32
CA LYS A 111 -14.06 22.98 -4.62
C LYS A 111 -14.29 22.66 -6.09
N TYR A 112 -15.27 21.84 -6.38
CA TYR A 112 -15.75 21.58 -7.73
C TYR A 112 -17.20 22.06 -7.89
N ASP A 113 -17.42 23.01 -8.79
CA ASP A 113 -18.76 23.46 -9.21
C ASP A 113 -19.26 22.51 -10.29
N VAL A 114 -20.32 21.75 -9.99
CA VAL A 114 -20.80 20.68 -10.87
C VAL A 114 -21.47 21.25 -12.12
N ALA A 115 -22.21 22.34 -12.00
CA ALA A 115 -22.91 22.95 -13.11
C ALA A 115 -21.95 23.61 -14.09
N LYS A 116 -20.93 24.33 -13.58
CA LYS A 116 -19.90 24.99 -14.40
C LYS A 116 -18.78 24.06 -14.83
N ARG A 117 -18.66 22.88 -14.20
CA ARG A 117 -17.55 21.94 -14.37
C ARG A 117 -16.19 22.57 -14.08
N GLU A 118 -16.13 23.38 -13.03
CA GLU A 118 -14.95 24.16 -12.66
C GLU A 118 -14.35 23.63 -11.35
N LEU A 119 -13.06 23.27 -11.38
CA LEU A 119 -12.28 22.87 -10.21
C LEU A 119 -11.41 24.03 -9.71
N LYS A 120 -11.69 24.49 -8.48
CA LYS A 120 -10.94 25.54 -7.79
C LYS A 120 -10.09 24.95 -6.66
N ASP A 121 -8.81 25.28 -6.64
CA ASP A 121 -7.93 25.03 -5.50
C ASP A 121 -8.16 26.12 -4.44
N LEU A 122 -8.59 25.73 -3.24
CA LEU A 122 -8.80 26.63 -2.10
C LEU A 122 -7.52 26.78 -1.25
N GLY A 123 -6.52 25.94 -1.47
CA GLY A 123 -5.20 26.02 -0.86
C GLY A 123 -4.86 24.84 0.05
N ALA A 124 -3.57 24.78 0.39
CA ALA A 124 -3.00 23.80 1.31
C ALA A 124 -2.66 24.48 2.66
N PRO A 125 -3.53 24.34 3.68
CA PRO A 125 -3.38 25.08 4.95
C PRO A 125 -2.19 24.61 5.78
N THR A 126 -1.67 23.40 5.54
CA THR A 126 -0.48 22.91 6.25
C THR A 126 0.48 22.16 5.32
N LYS A 127 1.78 22.25 5.62
CA LYS A 127 2.86 21.61 4.87
C LYS A 127 3.93 21.09 5.84
N PRO A 128 4.35 19.81 5.79
CA PRO A 128 3.74 18.74 4.98
C PRO A 128 2.39 18.27 5.57
N ALA A 129 1.45 17.93 4.69
CA ALA A 129 0.32 17.05 4.98
C ALA A 129 0.28 15.99 3.88
N SER A 130 0.61 14.74 4.20
CA SER A 130 0.81 13.68 3.18
C SER A 130 -0.03 12.44 3.40
N TYR A 131 -0.80 12.39 4.50
CA TYR A 131 -1.71 11.28 4.79
C TYR A 131 -2.78 11.70 5.80
N TRP A 132 -3.96 11.09 5.73
CA TRP A 132 -5.09 11.29 6.64
C TRP A 132 -6.08 10.15 6.55
N LEU A 133 -6.92 10.02 7.57
CA LEU A 133 -8.04 9.09 7.58
C LEU A 133 -9.25 9.73 8.26
N GLY A 134 -10.40 9.63 7.60
CA GLY A 134 -11.65 10.17 8.10
C GLY A 134 -11.70 11.69 8.14
N SER A 135 -12.91 12.19 8.35
CA SER A 135 -13.23 13.61 8.32
C SER A 135 -14.46 13.89 9.18
N ALA A 136 -14.66 15.15 9.56
CA ALA A 136 -15.89 15.59 10.22
C ALA A 136 -16.50 16.80 9.51
N VAL A 137 -17.83 16.86 9.48
CA VAL A 137 -18.58 18.08 9.18
C VAL A 137 -19.19 18.56 10.48
N GLY A 138 -18.84 19.78 10.90
CA GLY A 138 -19.43 20.40 12.09
C GLY A 138 -20.87 20.86 11.85
N PRO A 139 -21.69 21.03 12.90
CA PRO A 139 -22.99 21.68 12.79
C PRO A 139 -22.90 23.13 12.28
N ASP A 140 -21.71 23.74 12.35
CA ASP A 140 -21.38 25.02 11.73
C ASP A 140 -21.21 24.97 10.19
N GLY A 141 -21.37 23.78 9.59
CA GLY A 141 -21.25 23.54 8.15
C GLY A 141 -19.81 23.50 7.64
N LYS A 142 -18.80 23.59 8.53
CA LYS A 142 -17.39 23.52 8.13
C LYS A 142 -16.90 22.08 8.11
N PHE A 143 -15.89 21.82 7.28
CA PHE A 143 -15.28 20.51 7.14
C PHE A 143 -13.91 20.47 7.82
N TYR A 144 -13.65 19.43 8.58
CA TYR A 144 -12.50 19.27 9.46
C TYR A 144 -11.72 18.00 9.10
N MET A 145 -10.40 18.13 9.02
CA MET A 145 -9.47 17.07 8.63
C MET A 145 -8.27 16.98 9.57
N GLY A 146 -7.96 15.76 9.99
CA GLY A 146 -6.69 15.44 10.64
C GLY A 146 -5.58 15.20 9.65
N THR A 147 -4.34 15.57 9.99
CA THR A 147 -3.19 15.40 9.08
C THR A 147 -2.06 14.58 9.69
N TYR A 148 -1.26 13.98 8.81
CA TYR A 148 0.08 13.45 9.06
C TYR A 148 1.12 14.20 8.22
N PRO A 149 2.35 14.44 8.72
CA PRO A 149 2.92 13.98 10.00
C PRO A 149 2.74 14.94 11.17
N GLN A 150 2.03 16.06 11.00
CA GLN A 150 1.97 17.09 12.05
C GLN A 150 0.92 16.85 13.13
N ALA A 151 0.05 15.83 13.01
CA ALA A 151 -1.11 15.66 13.88
C ALA A 151 -1.90 16.98 14.06
N ALA A 152 -2.04 17.73 12.96
CA ALA A 152 -2.73 19.02 12.96
C ALA A 152 -4.19 18.83 12.54
N LEU A 153 -5.05 19.72 13.04
CA LEU A 153 -6.43 19.85 12.59
C LEU A 153 -6.49 21.01 11.58
N VAL A 154 -6.98 20.74 10.38
CA VAL A 154 -7.22 21.77 9.35
C VAL A 154 -8.71 21.83 9.05
N ARG A 155 -9.20 22.99 8.62
CA ARG A 155 -10.61 23.16 8.24
C ARG A 155 -10.80 23.94 6.95
N CYS A 156 -11.95 23.71 6.32
CA CYS A 156 -12.48 24.49 5.22
C CYS A 156 -13.87 25.01 5.58
N ASP A 157 -14.09 26.31 5.41
CA ASP A 157 -15.42 26.92 5.38
C ASP A 157 -15.93 26.92 3.93
N PRO A 158 -16.90 26.06 3.59
CA PRO A 158 -17.39 25.95 2.22
C PRO A 158 -18.16 27.20 1.76
N ARG A 159 -18.72 28.00 2.68
CA ARG A 159 -19.50 29.20 2.34
C ARG A 159 -18.60 30.32 1.82
N THR A 160 -17.43 30.47 2.43
CA THR A 160 -16.45 31.52 2.09
C THR A 160 -15.29 31.01 1.22
N GLY A 161 -15.06 29.71 1.19
CA GLY A 161 -13.88 29.10 0.60
C GLY A 161 -12.61 29.27 1.45
N LYS A 162 -12.73 29.78 2.68
CA LYS A 162 -11.58 29.99 3.57
C LYS A 162 -11.07 28.66 4.11
N VAL A 163 -9.76 28.43 4.01
CA VAL A 163 -9.07 27.26 4.56
C VAL A 163 -8.11 27.68 5.66
N GLU A 164 -8.04 26.92 6.75
CA GLU A 164 -7.28 27.28 7.94
C GLU A 164 -6.57 26.08 8.56
N ASN A 165 -5.39 26.32 9.11
CA ASN A 165 -4.70 25.38 9.98
C ASN A 165 -4.99 25.76 11.43
N LEU A 166 -5.72 24.90 12.14
CA LEU A 166 -6.02 25.09 13.56
C LEU A 166 -4.86 24.66 14.45
N GLY A 167 -3.77 24.16 13.88
CA GLY A 167 -2.52 23.83 14.55
C GLY A 167 -2.43 22.36 14.98
N ARG A 168 -1.22 21.98 15.38
CA ARG A 168 -0.92 20.70 16.04
C ARG A 168 -1.73 20.57 17.33
N LEU A 169 -2.16 19.35 17.65
CA LEU A 169 -2.86 19.06 18.90
C LEU A 169 -1.92 18.52 19.98
N SER A 170 -1.18 17.45 19.70
CA SER A 170 -0.28 16.83 20.70
C SER A 170 0.97 17.65 20.98
N GLU A 171 1.33 17.77 22.25
CA GLU A 171 2.60 18.33 22.71
C GLU A 171 3.78 17.37 22.51
N ASP A 172 3.53 16.06 22.45
CA ASP A 172 4.59 15.07 22.20
C ASP A 172 4.95 15.08 20.70
N PRO A 173 6.16 15.50 20.29
CA PRO A 173 6.55 15.57 18.88
C PRO A 173 6.53 14.21 18.15
N LYS A 174 6.50 13.09 18.88
CA LYS A 174 6.41 11.74 18.30
C LYS A 174 5.02 11.40 17.76
N GLN A 175 3.99 12.14 18.17
CA GLN A 175 2.62 11.92 17.71
C GLN A 175 2.41 12.54 16.33
N CYS A 176 2.28 11.71 15.32
CA CYS A 176 2.22 12.19 13.93
C CYS A 176 0.84 12.13 13.30
N TYR A 177 -0.15 11.46 13.92
CA TYR A 177 -1.45 11.22 13.31
C TYR A 177 -2.59 11.81 14.11
N LEU A 178 -3.44 12.59 13.45
CA LEU A 178 -4.82 12.84 13.86
C LEU A 178 -5.73 12.01 12.94
N LEU A 179 -6.50 11.07 13.51
CA LEU A 179 -7.29 10.10 12.75
C LEU A 179 -8.77 10.16 13.13
N PHE A 180 -9.65 10.08 12.14
CA PHE A 180 -11.10 9.96 12.30
C PHE A 180 -11.70 10.99 13.27
N PRO A 181 -11.53 12.31 13.04
CA PRO A 181 -12.18 13.32 13.85
C PRO A 181 -13.71 13.18 13.76
N VAL A 182 -14.41 13.53 14.84
CA VAL A 182 -15.89 13.50 14.92
C VAL A 182 -16.39 14.79 15.55
N ALA A 183 -17.38 15.43 14.93
CA ALA A 183 -18.05 16.61 15.46
C ALA A 183 -19.27 16.21 16.32
N SER A 184 -19.45 16.85 17.48
CA SER A 184 -20.69 16.78 18.26
C SER A 184 -21.71 17.82 17.81
N ALA A 185 -22.95 17.69 18.30
CA ALA A 185 -24.01 18.68 18.11
C ALA A 185 -23.66 20.08 18.67
N ASP A 186 -22.85 20.13 19.73
CA ASP A 186 -22.38 21.37 20.37
C ASP A 186 -21.14 22.00 19.68
N ASN A 187 -20.83 21.57 18.45
CA ASN A 187 -19.69 22.05 17.66
C ASN A 187 -18.32 21.80 18.30
N ILE A 188 -18.18 20.72 19.07
CA ILE A 188 -16.88 20.23 19.56
C ILE A 188 -16.36 19.15 18.63
N ILE A 189 -15.13 19.31 18.16
CA ILE A 189 -14.44 18.34 17.32
C ILE A 189 -13.55 17.46 18.20
N TYR A 190 -13.96 16.21 18.37
CA TYR A 190 -13.17 15.21 19.06
C TYR A 190 -12.17 14.59 18.09
N CYS A 191 -10.90 14.74 18.42
CA CYS A 191 -9.75 14.44 17.57
C CYS A 191 -8.89 13.35 18.23
N PRO A 192 -9.06 12.07 17.84
CA PRO A 192 -8.12 11.04 18.19
C PRO A 192 -6.74 11.33 17.61
N VAL A 193 -5.73 11.34 18.47
CA VAL A 193 -4.32 11.48 18.08
C VAL A 193 -3.58 10.24 18.57
N GLY A 194 -2.73 9.67 17.71
CA GLY A 194 -2.03 8.47 18.16
C GLY A 194 -1.07 7.77 17.19
N LEU A 195 -1.00 6.46 17.41
CA LEU A 195 -0.05 5.46 16.89
C LEU A 195 1.29 5.39 17.64
N HIS A 196 1.72 6.44 18.34
CA HIS A 196 2.81 6.32 19.33
C HIS A 196 2.26 5.92 20.70
N HIS A 197 1.39 6.77 21.25
CA HIS A 197 0.53 6.50 22.41
C HIS A 197 -0.87 7.02 22.11
N ARG A 198 -1.82 6.92 23.04
CA ARG A 198 -3.20 7.33 22.79
C ARG A 198 -3.47 8.71 23.34
N GLU A 199 -4.06 9.57 22.53
CA GLU A 199 -4.60 10.85 22.96
C GLU A 199 -5.98 11.06 22.36
N LEU A 200 -6.84 11.74 23.10
CA LEU A 200 -8.11 12.26 22.60
C LEU A 200 -8.18 13.74 22.97
N TRP A 201 -8.31 14.58 21.96
CA TRP A 201 -8.42 16.02 22.10
C TRP A 201 -9.84 16.48 21.78
N ALA A 202 -10.41 17.32 22.64
CA ALA A 202 -11.60 18.11 22.33
C ALA A 202 -11.16 19.47 21.80
N VAL A 203 -11.70 19.88 20.66
CA VAL A 203 -11.47 21.21 20.06
C VAL A 203 -12.80 21.91 19.91
N ASP A 204 -12.98 23.01 20.62
CA ASP A 204 -14.13 23.90 20.41
C ASP A 204 -13.92 24.65 19.09
N ALA A 205 -14.75 24.36 18.09
CA ALA A 205 -14.61 24.95 16.76
C ALA A 205 -14.99 26.44 16.70
N THR A 206 -15.68 26.94 17.73
CA THR A 206 -16.13 28.33 17.86
C THR A 206 -15.02 29.18 18.46
N THR A 207 -14.46 28.75 19.60
CA THR A 207 -13.44 29.51 20.33
C THR A 207 -12.02 29.15 19.94
N GLY A 208 -11.80 27.97 19.36
CA GLY A 208 -10.48 27.41 19.09
C GLY A 208 -9.81 26.79 20.33
N ALA A 209 -10.50 26.74 21.48
CA ALA A 209 -9.99 26.12 22.69
C ALA A 209 -9.74 24.63 22.47
N LYS A 210 -8.60 24.12 22.96
CA LYS A 210 -8.18 22.73 22.81
C LYS A 210 -7.91 22.12 24.17
N LYS A 211 -8.35 20.89 24.39
CA LYS A 211 -8.07 20.15 25.62
C LYS A 211 -7.88 18.67 25.36
N GLN A 212 -6.81 18.11 25.91
CA GLN A 212 -6.61 16.67 25.98
C GLN A 212 -7.53 16.11 27.09
N ILE A 213 -8.45 15.20 26.76
CA ILE A 213 -9.53 14.74 27.67
C ILE A 213 -9.43 13.27 28.15
N LEU A 214 -8.55 12.48 27.52
CA LEU A 214 -8.23 11.11 27.92
C LEU A 214 -7.33 11.10 29.19
N PRO A 215 -7.69 10.41 30.28
CA PRO A 215 -6.90 10.42 31.51
C PRO A 215 -5.55 9.69 31.36
N PRO A 216 -4.53 10.02 32.18
CA PRO A 216 -3.18 9.43 32.08
C PRO A 216 -3.13 7.90 32.07
N ALA A 217 -4.06 7.23 32.75
CA ALA A 217 -4.15 5.77 32.77
C ALA A 217 -4.47 5.17 31.39
N LEU A 218 -5.12 5.93 30.50
CA LEU A 218 -5.54 5.49 29.17
C LEU A 218 -4.68 6.05 28.03
N THR A 219 -3.77 6.99 28.32
CA THR A 219 -2.88 7.58 27.31
C THR A 219 -1.63 6.76 27.06
N LYS A 220 -1.10 6.08 28.08
CA LYS A 220 0.19 5.35 28.02
C LYS A 220 0.25 4.25 26.96
N ALA A 221 -0.89 3.60 26.68
CA ALA A 221 -0.92 2.49 25.74
C ALA A 221 -0.79 3.00 24.30
N GLN A 222 -0.12 2.23 23.47
CA GLN A 222 -0.03 2.50 22.04
C GLN A 222 -1.39 2.35 21.34
N GLY A 223 -1.57 3.09 20.26
CA GLY A 223 -2.69 3.00 19.35
C GLY A 223 -3.37 4.34 19.21
N ASN A 224 -4.66 4.31 18.87
CA ASN A 224 -5.47 5.51 18.72
C ASN A 224 -6.84 5.22 19.35
N PRO A 225 -7.42 6.14 20.15
CA PRO A 225 -8.81 6.00 20.58
C PRO A 225 -9.76 5.97 19.38
N ARG A 226 -10.87 5.26 19.49
CA ARG A 226 -11.93 5.32 18.47
C ARG A 226 -13.07 6.15 19.05
N VAL A 227 -13.62 7.06 18.26
CA VAL A 227 -14.77 7.87 18.64
C VAL A 227 -15.83 7.83 17.54
N TRP A 228 -17.09 8.02 17.92
CA TRP A 228 -18.22 8.03 17.01
C TRP A 228 -19.36 8.89 17.58
N LEU A 229 -20.14 9.49 16.68
CA LEU A 229 -21.37 10.19 17.01
C LEU A 229 -22.49 9.15 17.19
N ALA A 230 -23.24 9.23 18.27
CA ALA A 230 -24.44 8.43 18.50
C ALA A 230 -25.72 9.20 18.10
N ALA A 231 -26.84 8.48 18.04
CA ALA A 231 -28.13 9.04 17.61
C ALA A 231 -28.69 10.12 18.56
N ASP A 232 -28.22 10.16 19.80
CA ASP A 232 -28.59 11.16 20.80
C ASP A 232 -27.79 12.47 20.68
N GLY A 233 -26.91 12.59 19.67
CA GLY A 233 -26.09 13.78 19.42
C GLY A 233 -24.79 13.85 20.20
N HIS A 234 -24.53 12.89 21.10
CA HIS A 234 -23.28 12.84 21.86
C HIS A 234 -22.21 12.01 21.15
N VAL A 235 -20.95 12.32 21.47
CA VAL A 235 -19.81 11.55 20.99
C VAL A 235 -19.39 10.55 22.06
N TYR A 236 -19.29 9.30 21.65
CA TYR A 236 -18.81 8.20 22.46
C TYR A 236 -17.50 7.68 21.90
N GLY A 237 -16.76 6.93 22.70
CA GLY A 237 -15.52 6.34 22.25
C GLY A 237 -15.07 5.15 23.07
N GLU A 238 -13.98 4.56 22.61
CA GLU A 238 -13.26 3.51 23.30
C GLU A 238 -11.74 3.71 23.19
N SER A 239 -11.04 3.32 24.26
CA SER A 239 -9.57 3.25 24.30
C SER A 239 -9.19 1.96 25.04
N GLY A 240 -8.73 0.95 24.30
CA GLY A 240 -8.57 -0.38 24.86
C GLY A 240 -9.93 -0.98 25.21
N SER A 241 -10.07 -1.50 26.43
CA SER A 241 -11.36 -2.02 26.93
C SER A 241 -12.27 -0.94 27.51
N ALA A 242 -11.75 0.28 27.77
CA ALA A 242 -12.53 1.36 28.36
C ALA A 242 -13.44 1.99 27.31
N LYS A 243 -14.76 1.95 27.55
CA LYS A 243 -15.76 2.70 26.78
C LYS A 243 -16.17 3.95 27.55
N PHE A 244 -16.45 5.04 26.85
CA PHE A 244 -16.76 6.33 27.47
C PHE A 244 -17.65 7.23 26.61
N ARG A 245 -18.32 8.18 27.26
CA ARG A 245 -18.89 9.38 26.63
C ARG A 245 -17.89 10.53 26.69
N CYS A 246 -17.79 11.30 25.63
CA CYS A 246 -16.91 12.46 25.56
C CYS A 246 -17.65 13.73 26.03
N HIS A 247 -16.96 14.55 26.80
CA HIS A 247 -17.35 15.91 27.17
C HIS A 247 -16.22 16.86 26.74
N PRO A 248 -16.47 18.18 26.61
CA PRO A 248 -15.44 19.13 26.17
C PRO A 248 -14.21 19.14 27.07
N ASP A 249 -14.37 18.80 28.36
CA ASP A 249 -13.36 18.93 29.39
C ASP A 249 -12.84 17.60 29.96
N ARG A 250 -13.49 16.47 29.66
CA ARG A 250 -13.19 15.14 30.22
C ARG A 250 -13.86 14.02 29.41
N ILE A 251 -13.61 12.78 29.81
CA ILE A 251 -14.44 11.62 29.42
C ILE A 251 -15.21 11.07 30.63
N GLU A 252 -16.34 10.44 30.38
CA GLU A 252 -17.16 9.72 31.37
C GLU A 252 -17.10 8.22 31.07
N ILE A 253 -16.27 7.49 31.84
CA ILE A 253 -16.02 6.06 31.65
C ILE A 253 -17.27 5.24 32.01
N GLY A 254 -17.51 4.15 31.28
CA GLY A 254 -18.62 3.23 31.51
C GLY A 254 -19.91 3.62 30.78
N LYS A 255 -19.96 4.79 30.15
CA LYS A 255 -21.07 5.21 29.29
C LYS A 255 -20.79 4.91 27.83
N THR A 256 -21.76 4.34 27.12
CA THR A 256 -21.64 4.07 25.68
C THR A 256 -23.01 3.99 25.02
N GLN A 257 -23.06 4.31 23.74
CA GLN A 257 -24.18 4.10 22.82
C GLN A 257 -23.63 3.62 21.48
N PRO A 258 -24.40 2.88 20.67
CA PRO A 258 -23.98 2.51 19.32
C PRO A 258 -23.81 3.75 18.43
N PRO A 259 -22.97 3.69 17.38
CA PRO A 259 -22.88 4.74 16.37
C PRO A 259 -24.23 5.05 15.73
N ALA A 260 -24.47 6.32 15.40
CA ALA A 260 -25.64 6.74 14.66
C ALA A 260 -25.68 5.99 13.31
N PRO A 261 -26.87 5.53 12.87
CA PRO A 261 -27.00 4.90 11.56
C PRO A 261 -26.59 5.90 10.47
N ARG A 262 -25.90 5.39 9.44
CA ARG A 262 -25.59 6.22 8.27
C ARG A 262 -26.88 6.65 7.60
N LYS A 263 -26.98 7.95 7.29
CA LYS A 263 -28.09 8.47 6.48
C LYS A 263 -27.99 7.88 5.07
N PRO A 264 -29.09 7.40 4.47
CA PRO A 264 -29.08 6.95 3.09
C PRO A 264 -28.75 8.12 2.17
N LEU A 265 -28.10 7.82 1.05
CA LEU A 265 -27.80 8.80 0.02
C LEU A 265 -29.04 9.00 -0.85
N VAL A 266 -29.77 10.11 -0.67
CA VAL A 266 -31.07 10.33 -1.33
C VAL A 266 -30.94 11.31 -2.49
N ALA A 267 -31.37 10.90 -3.67
CA ALA A 267 -31.51 11.70 -4.88
C ALA A 267 -32.97 11.67 -5.34
N GLY A 268 -33.75 12.68 -4.95
CA GLY A 268 -35.19 12.74 -5.23
C GLY A 268 -35.96 11.62 -4.56
N ASP A 269 -36.61 10.77 -5.35
CA ASP A 269 -37.36 9.60 -4.88
C ASP A 269 -36.50 8.33 -4.80
N LYS A 270 -35.19 8.41 -5.06
CA LYS A 270 -34.26 7.28 -5.04
C LYS A 270 -33.25 7.37 -3.90
N ILE A 271 -32.92 6.21 -3.32
CA ILE A 271 -31.73 5.97 -2.51
C ILE A 271 -30.66 5.39 -3.43
N VAL A 272 -29.51 6.04 -3.48
CA VAL A 272 -28.36 5.66 -4.28
C VAL A 272 -27.50 4.65 -3.50
N GLY A 273 -27.23 3.51 -4.12
CA GLY A 273 -26.38 2.46 -3.58
C GLY A 273 -24.95 2.49 -4.14
N SER A 274 -24.39 1.30 -4.39
CA SER A 274 -23.08 1.10 -4.99
C SER A 274 -23.17 0.57 -6.41
N ILE A 275 -22.08 0.75 -7.16
CA ILE A 275 -21.83 0.01 -8.40
C ILE A 275 -21.35 -1.39 -8.01
N ASN A 276 -21.91 -2.43 -8.63
CA ASN A 276 -21.51 -3.82 -8.42
C ASN A 276 -20.42 -4.28 -9.42
N ALA A 277 -19.96 -5.53 -9.30
CA ALA A 277 -18.92 -6.10 -10.18
C ALA A 277 -19.31 -6.12 -11.67
N ALA A 278 -20.61 -6.11 -11.99
CA ALA A 278 -21.11 -6.02 -13.36
C ALA A 278 -21.17 -4.57 -13.90
N GLY A 279 -20.75 -3.58 -13.11
CA GLY A 279 -20.80 -2.17 -13.48
C GLY A 279 -22.19 -1.54 -13.39
N LYS A 280 -23.11 -2.14 -12.62
CA LYS A 280 -24.47 -1.63 -12.43
C LYS A 280 -24.64 -0.93 -11.08
N LEU A 281 -25.15 0.30 -11.09
CA LEU A 281 -25.50 1.09 -9.91
C LEU A 281 -26.87 0.68 -9.38
N ALA A 282 -26.96 0.38 -8.08
CA ALA A 282 -28.23 0.13 -7.42
C ALA A 282 -28.96 1.43 -7.07
N LEU A 283 -30.22 1.54 -7.48
CA LEU A 283 -31.13 2.64 -7.13
C LEU A 283 -32.39 2.06 -6.49
N THR A 284 -32.65 2.43 -5.23
CA THR A 284 -33.79 1.94 -4.47
C THR A 284 -34.84 3.02 -4.33
N ASP A 285 -36.07 2.74 -4.74
CA ASP A 285 -37.19 3.67 -4.55
C ASP A 285 -37.48 3.91 -3.06
N VAL A 286 -37.57 5.18 -2.66
CA VAL A 286 -37.73 5.56 -1.25
C VAL A 286 -39.04 5.05 -0.66
N LYS A 287 -40.13 5.07 -1.45
CA LYS A 287 -41.48 4.70 -0.98
C LYS A 287 -41.71 3.19 -1.06
N THR A 288 -41.46 2.59 -2.22
CA THR A 288 -41.78 1.19 -2.51
C THR A 288 -40.68 0.22 -2.11
N ARG A 289 -39.47 0.71 -1.84
CA ARG A 289 -38.26 -0.10 -1.57
C ARG A 289 -37.83 -1.00 -2.73
N LYS A 290 -38.41 -0.82 -3.92
CA LYS A 290 -38.01 -1.55 -5.12
C LYS A 290 -36.60 -1.14 -5.55
N VAL A 291 -35.73 -2.12 -5.77
CA VAL A 291 -34.38 -1.91 -6.30
C VAL A 291 -34.40 -2.00 -7.83
N THR A 292 -33.75 -1.05 -8.49
CA THR A 292 -33.46 -1.02 -9.92
C THR A 292 -31.95 -0.95 -10.14
N LEU A 293 -31.48 -1.51 -11.25
CA LEU A 293 -30.06 -1.54 -11.59
C LEU A 293 -29.82 -0.71 -12.86
N LEU A 294 -29.11 0.40 -12.72
CA LEU A 294 -28.68 1.25 -13.83
C LEU A 294 -27.33 0.77 -14.35
N GLN A 295 -27.24 0.47 -15.65
CA GLN A 295 -25.95 0.19 -16.27
C GLN A 295 -25.13 1.48 -16.35
N THR A 296 -23.90 1.46 -15.81
CA THR A 296 -23.00 2.61 -15.87
C THR A 296 -21.95 2.42 -16.97
N ARG A 297 -21.34 3.53 -17.40
CA ARG A 297 -20.12 3.52 -18.22
C ARG A 297 -18.82 3.49 -17.39
N TYR A 298 -18.90 3.25 -16.09
CA TYR A 298 -17.71 3.18 -15.23
C TYR A 298 -16.94 1.88 -15.52
N GLU A 299 -15.69 2.03 -15.96
CA GLU A 299 -14.89 0.92 -16.44
C GLU A 299 -14.25 0.09 -15.31
N GLY A 300 -14.20 0.64 -14.09
CA GLY A 300 -13.53 0.06 -12.94
C GLY A 300 -12.15 0.63 -12.68
N MET A 301 -11.63 0.35 -11.50
CA MET A 301 -10.36 0.83 -10.98
C MET A 301 -9.28 -0.26 -11.10
N PRO A 302 -8.20 -0.03 -11.87
CA PRO A 302 -7.06 -0.94 -11.87
C PRO A 302 -6.35 -0.89 -10.52
N ARG A 303 -5.75 -2.01 -10.09
CA ARG A 303 -5.04 -2.09 -8.81
C ARG A 303 -3.53 -2.14 -9.03
N SER A 304 -2.77 -1.41 -8.19
CA SER A 304 -1.31 -1.50 -8.22
C SER A 304 -0.87 -2.93 -7.92
N ILE A 305 0.00 -3.48 -8.75
CA ILE A 305 0.79 -4.65 -8.43
C ILE A 305 1.79 -4.27 -7.34
N PHE A 306 1.94 -5.15 -6.35
CA PHE A 306 2.88 -4.98 -5.25
C PHE A 306 3.93 -6.09 -5.23
N SER A 307 3.55 -7.30 -5.62
CA SER A 307 4.48 -8.43 -5.74
C SER A 307 4.26 -9.17 -7.04
N VAL A 308 5.36 -9.68 -7.57
CA VAL A 308 5.43 -10.73 -8.60
C VAL A 308 6.47 -11.68 -8.04
N SER A 309 6.04 -12.85 -7.57
CA SER A 309 6.82 -13.60 -6.57
C SER A 309 7.39 -14.90 -7.11
N CYS A 310 6.57 -15.76 -7.70
CA CYS A 310 7.01 -17.09 -8.07
C CYS A 310 6.41 -17.59 -9.38
N GLU A 311 7.11 -18.55 -9.98
CA GLU A 311 6.58 -19.40 -11.04
C GLU A 311 6.11 -20.74 -10.47
N ARG A 312 4.96 -21.23 -10.93
CA ARG A 312 4.50 -22.60 -10.71
C ARG A 312 3.70 -23.09 -11.92
N ASP A 313 4.04 -24.26 -12.44
CA ASP A 313 3.28 -24.96 -13.50
C ASP A 313 3.00 -24.08 -14.74
N GLY A 314 3.98 -23.29 -15.17
CA GLY A 314 3.85 -22.35 -16.30
C GLY A 314 3.01 -21.11 -15.98
N LYS A 315 2.86 -20.76 -14.71
CA LYS A 315 2.14 -19.56 -14.28
C LYS A 315 2.99 -18.70 -13.36
N ILE A 316 2.98 -17.40 -13.60
CA ILE A 316 3.57 -16.40 -12.71
C ILE A 316 2.49 -15.91 -11.75
N TYR A 317 2.78 -15.93 -10.46
CA TYR A 317 1.89 -15.47 -9.40
C TYR A 317 2.36 -14.14 -8.81
N GLY A 318 1.39 -13.28 -8.50
CA GLY A 318 1.65 -12.00 -7.86
C GLY A 318 0.43 -11.48 -7.11
N GLY A 319 0.58 -10.32 -6.48
CA GLY A 319 -0.50 -9.70 -5.74
C GLY A 319 -0.49 -8.17 -5.75
N THR A 320 -1.61 -7.60 -5.34
CA THR A 320 -1.86 -6.15 -5.39
C THR A 320 -1.63 -5.45 -4.05
N PHE A 321 -1.46 -4.12 -4.11
CA PHE A 321 -1.19 -3.27 -2.94
C PHE A 321 -2.40 -3.03 -2.03
N SER A 322 -3.60 -2.82 -2.57
CA SER A 322 -4.83 -2.72 -1.77
C SER A 322 -6.06 -2.80 -2.68
N PRO A 323 -7.01 -3.71 -2.40
CA PRO A 323 -6.96 -4.80 -1.42
C PRO A 323 -5.91 -5.88 -1.79
N ALA A 324 -5.67 -6.84 -0.89
CA ALA A 324 -4.72 -7.94 -1.10
C ALA A 324 -5.30 -9.01 -2.04
N ILE A 325 -5.37 -8.70 -3.35
CA ILE A 325 -5.84 -9.62 -4.39
C ILE A 325 -4.63 -10.33 -5.01
N THR A 326 -4.76 -11.64 -5.21
CA THR A 326 -3.78 -12.46 -5.92
C THR A 326 -4.20 -12.59 -7.38
N PHE A 327 -3.24 -12.58 -8.29
CA PHE A 327 -3.44 -12.88 -9.70
C PHE A 327 -2.44 -13.94 -10.17
N CYS A 328 -2.72 -14.54 -11.33
CA CYS A 328 -1.71 -15.27 -12.07
C CYS A 328 -1.72 -14.94 -13.57
N TYR A 329 -0.57 -15.13 -14.21
CA TYR A 329 -0.36 -15.03 -15.64
C TYR A 329 0.09 -16.39 -16.18
N ASP A 330 -0.65 -16.98 -17.11
CA ASP A 330 -0.26 -18.24 -17.75
C ASP A 330 0.68 -17.96 -18.92
N THR A 331 1.93 -18.44 -18.80
CA THR A 331 3.00 -18.14 -19.77
C THR A 331 2.80 -18.85 -21.11
N ARG A 332 1.91 -19.85 -21.17
CA ARG A 332 1.66 -20.65 -22.38
C ARG A 332 0.65 -20.01 -23.33
N ASN A 333 -0.34 -19.30 -22.79
CA ASN A 333 -1.44 -18.71 -23.58
C ASN A 333 -1.65 -17.21 -23.33
N GLY A 334 -0.88 -16.60 -22.43
CA GLY A 334 -0.96 -15.17 -22.13
C GLY A 334 -2.14 -14.76 -21.24
N GLN A 335 -2.85 -15.70 -20.62
CA GLN A 335 -4.06 -15.38 -19.85
C GLN A 335 -3.71 -14.80 -18.48
N LEU A 336 -4.18 -13.58 -18.21
CA LEU A 336 -4.23 -12.98 -16.88
C LEU A 336 -5.51 -13.38 -16.15
N THR A 337 -5.39 -13.87 -14.92
CA THR A 337 -6.50 -14.30 -14.08
C THR A 337 -6.46 -13.61 -12.72
N ASN A 338 -7.54 -12.92 -12.37
CA ASN A 338 -7.79 -12.43 -11.02
C ASN A 338 -8.32 -13.57 -10.14
N LEU A 339 -7.53 -14.02 -9.16
CA LEU A 339 -7.89 -15.11 -8.25
C LEU A 339 -8.66 -14.62 -7.01
N GLY A 340 -8.90 -13.32 -6.89
CA GLY A 340 -9.53 -12.70 -5.74
C GLY A 340 -8.59 -12.65 -4.53
N ARG A 341 -9.16 -12.52 -3.34
CA ARG A 341 -8.39 -12.45 -2.10
C ARG A 341 -8.09 -13.86 -1.59
N LEU A 342 -6.84 -14.30 -1.74
CA LEU A 342 -6.36 -15.56 -1.17
C LEU A 342 -5.75 -15.37 0.22
N SER A 343 -5.36 -14.14 0.57
CA SER A 343 -4.92 -13.79 1.94
C SER A 343 -6.09 -13.32 2.81
N THR A 344 -6.02 -13.69 4.09
CA THR A 344 -6.91 -13.16 5.12
C THR A 344 -6.58 -11.72 5.52
N ALA A 345 -5.35 -11.25 5.28
CA ALA A 345 -5.00 -9.86 5.50
C ALA A 345 -5.62 -8.95 4.41
N PRO A 346 -5.97 -7.69 4.73
CA PRO A 346 -6.79 -6.88 3.82
C PRO A 346 -6.03 -6.07 2.78
N ILE A 347 -4.73 -5.80 2.97
CA ILE A 347 -4.06 -4.71 2.25
C ILE A 347 -3.09 -5.20 1.18
N GLN A 348 -1.91 -5.73 1.53
CA GLN A 348 -0.86 -6.08 0.54
C GLN A 348 -0.49 -7.55 0.63
N VAL A 349 -0.33 -8.21 -0.52
CA VAL A 349 0.42 -9.48 -0.61
C VAL A 349 1.89 -9.12 -0.81
N TYR A 350 2.75 -9.44 0.16
CA TYR A 350 4.19 -9.15 0.06
C TYR A 350 4.90 -10.19 -0.79
N ASP A 351 4.63 -11.45 -0.51
CA ASP A 351 5.33 -12.55 -1.16
C ASP A 351 4.44 -13.78 -1.32
N THR A 352 4.79 -14.63 -2.29
CA THR A 352 4.16 -15.93 -2.53
C THR A 352 5.24 -16.96 -2.81
N LEU A 353 5.43 -17.89 -1.87
CA LEU A 353 6.39 -18.98 -2.00
C LEU A 353 5.72 -20.18 -2.68
N ASN A 354 6.37 -20.68 -3.72
CA ASN A 354 6.02 -21.96 -4.34
C ASN A 354 6.63 -23.12 -3.55
N HIS A 355 5.78 -24.01 -3.02
CA HIS A 355 6.18 -25.23 -2.32
C HIS A 355 5.46 -26.44 -2.92
N PRO A 356 6.02 -27.68 -2.93
CA PRO A 356 5.34 -28.84 -3.50
C PRO A 356 3.87 -29.02 -3.06
N SER A 357 3.57 -28.75 -1.78
CA SER A 357 2.20 -28.82 -1.24
C SER A 357 1.24 -27.73 -1.72
N GLY A 358 1.73 -26.60 -2.20
CA GLY A 358 0.91 -25.47 -2.66
C GLY A 358 1.62 -24.12 -2.56
N LEU A 359 0.85 -23.04 -2.56
CA LEU A 359 1.36 -21.67 -2.44
C LEU A 359 1.18 -21.16 -1.01
N PHE A 360 2.24 -20.53 -0.49
CA PHE A 360 2.21 -19.84 0.80
C PHE A 360 2.29 -18.34 0.56
N LEU A 361 1.38 -17.56 1.13
CA LEU A 361 1.29 -16.13 0.91
C LEU A 361 1.59 -15.38 2.21
N SER A 362 2.41 -14.33 2.12
CA SER A 362 2.68 -13.42 3.23
C SER A 362 1.97 -12.09 2.98
N SER A 363 1.27 -11.51 3.98
CA SER A 363 0.45 -10.31 3.74
C SER A 363 0.29 -9.34 4.91
N TYR A 364 0.12 -8.06 4.58
CA TYR A 364 -0.12 -6.91 5.48
C TYR A 364 -1.63 -6.61 5.59
N MET A 365 -2.19 -6.28 6.75
CA MET A 365 -1.56 -5.75 7.98
C MET A 365 -1.35 -6.71 9.14
N LEU A 366 -1.70 -7.99 9.05
CA LEU A 366 -1.74 -8.85 10.25
C LEU A 366 -0.49 -9.70 10.44
N ALA A 367 0.58 -9.40 9.69
CA ALA A 367 1.69 -10.32 9.48
C ALA A 367 1.17 -11.75 9.24
N SER A 368 0.28 -11.90 8.24
CA SER A 368 -0.36 -13.18 7.98
C SER A 368 0.53 -14.06 7.11
N VAL A 369 0.49 -15.37 7.40
CA VAL A 369 0.90 -16.42 6.46
C VAL A 369 -0.33 -17.28 6.18
N ASP A 370 -0.68 -17.38 4.91
CA ASP A 370 -1.84 -18.12 4.41
C ASP A 370 -1.38 -19.20 3.41
N PHE A 371 -2.15 -20.27 3.25
CA PHE A 371 -1.92 -21.35 2.29
C PHE A 371 -3.07 -21.44 1.28
N PHE A 372 -2.71 -21.79 0.04
CA PHE A 372 -3.63 -22.05 -1.07
C PHE A 372 -3.10 -23.19 -1.95
N ASP A 373 -3.95 -24.18 -2.25
CA ASP A 373 -3.67 -25.19 -3.27
C ASP A 373 -4.20 -24.73 -4.65
N PRO A 374 -3.30 -24.37 -5.60
CA PRO A 374 -3.70 -23.89 -6.92
C PRO A 374 -4.27 -24.97 -7.84
N SER A 375 -4.16 -26.26 -7.49
CA SER A 375 -4.79 -27.36 -8.23
C SER A 375 -6.27 -27.53 -7.88
N SER A 376 -6.72 -26.92 -6.77
CA SER A 376 -8.10 -26.89 -6.32
C SER A 376 -8.79 -25.56 -6.68
N PRO A 377 -10.11 -25.55 -6.98
CA PRO A 377 -10.84 -24.29 -7.22
C PRO A 377 -10.75 -23.32 -6.04
N VAL A 378 -10.59 -22.02 -6.31
CA VAL A 378 -10.48 -20.97 -5.28
C VAL A 378 -11.64 -20.99 -4.29
N LYS A 379 -12.88 -21.19 -4.78
CA LYS A 379 -14.10 -21.16 -3.96
C LYS A 379 -14.36 -22.46 -3.17
N LYS A 380 -13.52 -23.48 -3.31
CA LYS A 380 -13.69 -24.75 -2.58
C LYS A 380 -13.43 -24.52 -1.10
N THR A 381 -14.39 -24.87 -0.25
CA THR A 381 -14.26 -24.80 1.21
C THR A 381 -13.01 -25.54 1.67
N GLY A 382 -12.21 -24.89 2.52
CA GLY A 382 -10.97 -25.46 3.07
C GLY A 382 -9.72 -25.33 2.19
N ASN A 383 -9.85 -24.87 0.94
CA ASN A 383 -8.67 -24.62 0.07
C ASN A 383 -7.85 -23.40 0.54
N LEU A 384 -8.52 -22.36 1.03
CA LEU A 384 -7.87 -21.21 1.63
C LEU A 384 -7.73 -21.40 3.14
N ARG A 385 -6.49 -21.36 3.64
CA ARG A 385 -6.21 -21.55 5.06
C ARG A 385 -5.27 -20.49 5.59
N ARG A 386 -5.75 -19.69 6.54
CA ARG A 386 -4.87 -18.88 7.38
C ARG A 386 -4.11 -19.78 8.33
N ILE A 387 -2.79 -19.72 8.30
CA ILE A 387 -1.91 -20.49 9.17
C ILE A 387 -1.64 -19.70 10.46
N VAL A 388 -1.19 -18.44 10.30
CA VAL A 388 -0.80 -17.60 11.42
C VAL A 388 -1.05 -16.12 11.10
N THR A 389 -1.39 -15.35 12.13
CA THR A 389 -1.27 -13.89 12.17
C THR A 389 -0.47 -13.54 13.42
N VAL A 390 0.51 -12.65 13.30
CA VAL A 390 1.46 -12.42 14.40
C VAL A 390 1.09 -11.16 15.18
N ALA A 391 0.72 -11.34 16.45
CA ALA A 391 0.34 -10.23 17.32
C ALA A 391 1.47 -9.20 17.46
N GLY A 392 1.15 -7.92 17.29
CA GLY A 392 2.12 -6.83 17.37
C GLY A 392 3.06 -6.69 16.18
N GLN A 393 2.86 -7.49 15.12
CA GLN A 393 3.57 -7.41 13.85
C GLN A 393 2.62 -7.02 12.72
N GLU A 394 3.16 -6.48 11.62
CA GLU A 394 2.33 -6.02 10.50
C GLU A 394 2.76 -6.53 9.13
N ARG A 395 4.06 -6.60 8.85
CA ARG A 395 4.58 -6.89 7.49
C ARG A 395 5.50 -8.10 7.52
N PRO A 396 5.11 -9.25 6.96
CA PRO A 396 5.99 -10.38 6.70
C PRO A 396 6.53 -10.26 5.27
N VAL A 397 7.79 -9.82 5.11
CA VAL A 397 8.23 -9.21 3.83
C VAL A 397 8.72 -10.21 2.79
N GLN A 398 9.26 -11.35 3.21
CA GLN A 398 9.77 -12.43 2.35
C GLN A 398 9.47 -13.78 3.00
N LEU A 399 9.16 -14.79 2.19
CA LEU A 399 9.07 -16.19 2.60
C LEU A 399 10.29 -16.95 2.08
N ALA A 400 10.91 -17.78 2.92
CA ALA A 400 12.03 -18.62 2.53
C ALA A 400 11.84 -20.05 3.03
N LEU A 401 12.27 -21.03 2.23
CA LEU A 401 12.38 -22.41 2.68
C LEU A 401 13.69 -22.57 3.48
N GLY A 402 13.59 -23.07 4.70
CA GLY A 402 14.73 -23.38 5.56
C GLY A 402 15.35 -24.74 5.25
N PRO A 403 16.57 -25.00 5.74
CA PRO A 403 17.28 -26.26 5.50
C PRO A 403 16.64 -27.46 6.24
N ASP A 404 15.72 -27.21 7.17
CA ASP A 404 14.91 -28.18 7.90
C ASP A 404 13.56 -28.48 7.21
N GLY A 405 13.34 -27.96 6.01
CA GLY A 405 12.08 -28.13 5.26
C GLY A 405 10.92 -27.27 5.76
N MET A 406 11.17 -26.36 6.71
CA MET A 406 10.17 -25.44 7.24
C MET A 406 10.17 -24.12 6.46
N ILE A 407 9.04 -23.40 6.46
CA ILE A 407 8.93 -22.09 5.83
C ILE A 407 9.15 -21.00 6.87
N TYR A 408 9.95 -19.99 6.54
CA TYR A 408 10.29 -18.90 7.43
C TYR A 408 9.92 -17.54 6.85
N THR A 409 9.57 -16.60 7.72
CA THR A 409 9.45 -15.18 7.36
C THR A 409 9.91 -14.27 8.49
N GLY A 410 10.58 -13.19 8.10
CA GLY A 410 10.92 -12.07 8.98
C GLY A 410 9.86 -10.98 8.92
N THR A 411 9.60 -10.31 10.04
CA THR A 411 8.57 -9.28 10.11
C THR A 411 9.07 -7.89 10.51
N PHE A 412 8.35 -6.87 10.05
CA PHE A 412 8.34 -5.54 10.66
C PHE A 412 7.17 -5.43 11.64
N PRO A 413 7.39 -4.80 12.80
CA PRO A 413 6.38 -4.69 13.83
C PRO A 413 5.28 -3.69 13.46
N SER A 414 4.19 -3.70 14.23
CA SER A 414 3.10 -2.75 14.03
C SER A 414 3.54 -1.30 14.18
N LYS A 415 2.74 -0.36 13.63
CA LYS A 415 3.03 1.09 13.71
C LYS A 415 3.47 1.52 15.12
N GLY A 416 4.52 2.34 15.18
CA GLY A 416 5.12 2.85 16.42
C GLY A 416 5.92 1.84 17.26
N ARG A 417 6.04 0.56 16.86
CA ARG A 417 6.80 -0.47 17.58
C ARG A 417 8.19 -0.72 16.98
N LEU A 418 9.08 -1.22 17.82
CA LEU A 418 10.38 -1.79 17.45
C LEU A 418 10.38 -3.30 17.74
N GLY A 419 11.30 -4.03 17.12
CA GLY A 419 11.45 -5.48 17.30
C GLY A 419 10.54 -6.31 16.38
N GLY A 420 11.12 -6.78 15.28
CA GLY A 420 10.50 -7.73 14.37
C GLY A 420 10.42 -9.15 14.96
N ALA A 421 9.73 -10.03 14.27
CA ALA A 421 9.64 -11.45 14.63
C ALA A 421 10.23 -12.33 13.52
N LEU A 422 10.78 -13.47 13.92
CA LEU A 422 10.99 -14.62 13.04
C LEU A 422 9.82 -15.58 13.22
N VAL A 423 9.22 -16.00 12.13
CA VAL A 423 8.09 -16.93 12.11
C VAL A 423 8.52 -18.19 11.37
N ARG A 424 8.24 -19.36 11.93
CA ARG A 424 8.41 -20.67 11.28
C ARG A 424 7.05 -21.32 11.10
N VAL A 425 6.81 -21.89 9.93
CA VAL A 425 5.61 -22.64 9.56
C VAL A 425 6.02 -24.01 9.03
N ASN A 426 5.39 -25.08 9.53
CA ASN A 426 5.51 -26.41 8.97
C ASN A 426 4.55 -26.55 7.78
N PRO A 427 5.05 -26.78 6.55
CA PRO A 427 4.19 -26.85 5.36
C PRO A 427 3.31 -28.10 5.29
N ASN A 428 3.55 -29.11 6.14
CA ASN A 428 2.83 -30.39 6.13
C ASN A 428 1.58 -30.39 7.03
N ASP A 429 1.70 -29.85 8.24
CA ASP A 429 0.60 -29.83 9.23
C ASP A 429 0.11 -28.41 9.59
N PHE A 430 0.81 -27.38 9.11
CA PHE A 430 0.57 -25.96 9.39
C PHE A 430 0.74 -25.54 10.85
N SER A 431 1.44 -26.35 11.65
CA SER A 431 1.96 -25.89 12.94
C SER A 431 2.96 -24.75 12.74
N HIS A 432 3.04 -23.84 13.70
CA HIS A 432 3.90 -22.66 13.58
C HIS A 432 4.52 -22.26 14.91
N LYS A 433 5.62 -21.52 14.84
CA LYS A 433 6.31 -20.93 15.99
C LYS A 433 6.75 -19.51 15.67
N VAL A 434 6.71 -18.64 16.68
CA VAL A 434 7.04 -17.22 16.55
C VAL A 434 8.06 -16.85 17.61
N TRP A 435 9.16 -16.23 17.19
CA TRP A 435 10.13 -15.59 18.07
C TRP A 435 10.11 -14.10 17.82
N VAL A 436 9.64 -13.33 18.80
CA VAL A 436 9.63 -11.87 18.72
C VAL A 436 10.94 -11.28 19.23
N ASN A 437 11.38 -10.20 18.60
CA ASN A 437 12.55 -9.42 19.01
C ASN A 437 13.86 -10.23 19.05
N VAL A 438 14.03 -11.16 18.10
CA VAL A 438 15.23 -12.02 17.97
C VAL A 438 16.52 -11.19 17.90
N ILE A 439 16.44 -10.08 17.15
CA ILE A 439 17.42 -8.99 17.20
C ILE A 439 16.74 -7.82 17.91
N THR A 440 17.30 -7.43 19.05
CA THR A 440 16.73 -6.40 19.92
C THR A 440 16.42 -5.13 19.14
N ASN A 441 15.14 -4.72 19.19
CA ASN A 441 14.58 -3.51 18.58
C ASN A 441 14.67 -3.41 17.05
N GLN A 442 15.10 -4.46 16.34
CA GLN A 442 15.26 -4.44 14.89
C GLN A 442 14.20 -5.28 14.19
N SER A 443 13.73 -4.82 13.02
CA SER A 443 12.88 -5.59 12.12
C SER A 443 13.71 -6.61 11.35
N LEU A 444 13.08 -7.67 10.85
CA LEU A 444 13.71 -8.69 10.01
C LEU A 444 13.25 -8.53 8.56
N PHE A 445 14.17 -8.61 7.61
CA PHE A 445 13.88 -8.39 6.19
C PHE A 445 14.15 -9.62 5.33
N GLY A 446 15.40 -9.84 4.92
CA GLY A 446 15.79 -10.90 4.00
C GLY A 446 16.16 -12.19 4.72
N LEU A 447 15.84 -13.35 4.12
CA LEU A 447 16.12 -14.67 4.66
C LEU A 447 16.60 -15.61 3.54
N THR A 448 17.65 -16.38 3.79
CA THR A 448 18.07 -17.45 2.89
C THR A 448 18.63 -18.64 3.66
N ALA A 449 18.42 -19.86 3.15
CA ALA A 449 18.94 -21.06 3.77
C ALA A 449 20.46 -21.20 3.59
N VAL A 450 21.10 -21.75 4.62
CA VAL A 450 22.51 -22.16 4.61
C VAL A 450 22.58 -23.63 5.06
N PRO A 451 22.28 -24.57 4.15
CA PRO A 451 22.14 -26.00 4.48
C PRO A 451 23.35 -26.61 5.18
N GLU A 452 24.56 -26.24 4.75
CA GLU A 452 25.83 -26.69 5.31
C GLU A 452 26.01 -26.33 6.79
N LEU A 453 25.28 -25.33 7.29
CA LEU A 453 25.28 -24.92 8.71
C LEU A 453 23.97 -25.28 9.43
N GLY A 454 23.01 -25.92 8.75
CA GLY A 454 21.69 -26.21 9.32
C GLY A 454 20.92 -24.96 9.78
N GLY A 455 21.17 -23.81 9.15
CA GLY A 455 20.64 -22.52 9.59
C GLY A 455 20.11 -21.62 8.49
N LEU A 456 19.56 -20.48 8.90
CA LEU A 456 19.13 -19.38 8.03
C LEU A 456 20.06 -18.20 8.22
N PHE A 457 20.48 -17.59 7.11
CA PHE A 457 21.10 -16.28 7.16
C PHE A 457 20.04 -15.21 6.95
N CYS A 458 19.95 -14.30 7.90
CA CYS A 458 18.89 -13.31 7.98
C CYS A 458 19.48 -11.90 8.02
N SER A 459 18.79 -10.95 7.42
CA SER A 459 19.11 -9.53 7.48
C SER A 459 18.09 -8.76 8.34
N SER A 460 18.52 -7.63 8.89
CA SER A 460 17.70 -6.81 9.77
C SER A 460 17.72 -5.33 9.41
N SER A 461 16.80 -4.60 10.03
CA SER A 461 16.66 -3.15 9.88
C SER A 461 16.46 -2.51 11.23
N THR A 462 17.15 -1.39 11.49
CA THR A 462 16.87 -0.52 12.65
C THR A 462 15.48 0.11 12.58
N ARG A 463 14.87 0.14 11.38
CA ARG A 463 13.52 0.66 11.18
C ARG A 463 12.49 -0.26 11.84
N GLY A 464 11.59 0.32 12.64
CA GLY A 464 10.41 -0.38 13.16
C GLY A 464 9.18 -0.25 12.26
N GLY A 465 8.00 -0.42 12.86
CA GLY A 465 6.73 -0.12 12.19
C GLY A 465 6.63 1.36 11.82
N SER A 466 5.69 1.73 10.97
CA SER A 466 5.53 3.13 10.57
C SER A 466 5.40 4.05 11.79
N SER A 467 6.14 5.16 11.82
CA SER A 467 6.25 6.11 12.94
C SER A 467 6.88 5.57 14.23
N ALA A 468 7.50 4.38 14.20
CA ALA A 468 8.45 3.99 15.24
C ALA A 468 9.73 4.83 15.11
N ILE A 469 10.35 5.15 16.24
CA ILE A 469 11.63 5.86 16.30
C ILE A 469 12.71 4.82 16.60
N PRO A 470 13.63 4.54 15.66
CA PRO A 470 14.73 3.61 15.89
C PRO A 470 15.55 3.99 17.12
N THR A 471 15.84 3.01 17.97
CA THR A 471 16.78 3.15 19.11
C THR A 471 18.18 2.65 18.76
N GLU A 472 18.26 1.63 17.90
CA GLU A 472 19.53 1.06 17.46
C GLU A 472 20.15 1.94 16.37
N LYS A 473 21.46 2.11 16.43
CA LYS A 473 22.21 2.95 15.48
C LYS A 473 22.58 2.21 14.20
N GLU A 474 22.64 0.90 14.26
CA GLU A 474 23.12 0.03 13.18
C GLU A 474 22.35 -1.29 13.15
N ALA A 475 22.08 -1.78 11.95
CA ALA A 475 21.48 -3.09 11.75
C ALA A 475 22.54 -4.19 11.76
N CYS A 476 22.13 -5.45 11.69
CA CYS A 476 23.05 -6.56 11.49
C CYS A 476 22.52 -7.61 10.49
N VAL A 477 23.41 -8.50 10.09
CA VAL A 477 23.04 -9.83 9.58
C VAL A 477 23.30 -10.86 10.67
N PHE A 478 22.59 -11.98 10.63
CA PHE A 478 22.77 -13.02 11.64
C PHE A 478 22.47 -14.41 11.09
N LEU A 479 23.11 -15.42 11.69
CA LEU A 479 22.83 -16.82 11.44
C LEU A 479 21.89 -17.34 12.54
N TRP A 480 20.73 -17.81 12.13
CA TRP A 480 19.78 -18.53 12.98
C TRP A 480 20.02 -20.04 12.87
N ASP A 481 20.31 -20.70 13.98
CA ASP A 481 20.41 -22.15 14.06
C ASP A 481 18.99 -22.74 14.18
N CYS A 482 18.54 -23.48 13.16
CA CYS A 482 17.17 -23.99 13.11
C CYS A 482 16.90 -25.09 14.15
N GLN A 483 17.93 -25.84 14.54
CA GLN A 483 17.81 -26.93 15.52
C GLN A 483 17.81 -26.37 16.95
N ARG A 484 18.76 -25.48 17.25
CA ARG A 484 18.86 -24.84 18.58
C ARG A 484 17.85 -23.73 18.79
N GLU A 485 17.27 -23.21 17.70
CA GLU A 485 16.33 -22.09 17.71
C GLU A 485 16.92 -20.85 18.38
N THR A 486 18.16 -20.52 18.03
CA THR A 486 18.92 -19.39 18.60
C THR A 486 19.76 -18.69 17.54
N VAL A 487 20.17 -17.45 17.84
CA VAL A 487 21.12 -16.72 17.00
C VAL A 487 22.53 -17.23 17.30
N ALA A 488 23.13 -17.92 16.34
CA ALA A 488 24.47 -18.50 16.46
C ALA A 488 25.60 -17.51 16.14
N PHE A 489 25.31 -16.49 15.34
CA PHE A 489 26.29 -15.50 14.90
C PHE A 489 25.62 -14.19 14.48
N ARG A 490 26.32 -13.06 14.64
CA ARG A 490 25.91 -11.74 14.13
C ARG A 490 27.11 -11.02 13.53
N ALA A 491 26.89 -10.23 12.49
CA ALA A 491 27.90 -9.36 11.89
C ALA A 491 27.29 -8.10 11.28
N GLN A 492 28.17 -7.16 10.92
CA GLN A 492 27.86 -5.99 10.12
C GLN A 492 28.76 -5.97 8.89
N PRO A 493 28.37 -6.66 7.80
CA PRO A 493 29.19 -6.76 6.60
C PRO A 493 29.67 -5.43 6.02
N VAL A 494 28.84 -4.39 6.17
CA VAL A 494 29.15 -3.02 5.79
C VAL A 494 28.85 -2.12 7.01
N PRO A 495 29.88 -1.76 7.80
CA PRO A 495 29.69 -0.99 9.03
C PRO A 495 28.93 0.32 8.82
N GLY A 496 28.11 0.69 9.81
CA GLY A 496 27.21 1.87 9.79
C GLY A 496 25.89 1.65 9.05
N THR A 497 25.63 0.45 8.52
CA THR A 497 24.41 0.16 7.76
C THR A 497 23.19 0.08 8.66
N LYS A 498 22.18 0.91 8.40
CA LYS A 498 20.91 0.94 9.15
C LYS A 498 19.87 -0.06 8.68
N HIS A 499 20.07 -0.63 7.50
CA HIS A 499 19.20 -1.62 6.89
C HIS A 499 20.01 -2.53 5.98
N TYR A 500 20.10 -3.80 6.38
CA TYR A 500 20.51 -4.87 5.49
C TYR A 500 19.26 -5.42 4.79
N GLY A 501 19.33 -5.49 3.48
CA GLY A 501 18.21 -5.77 2.58
C GLY A 501 18.11 -7.25 2.21
N ALA A 502 17.69 -7.55 0.98
CA ALA A 502 17.62 -8.93 0.48
C ALA A 502 18.99 -9.61 0.54
N VAL A 503 18.97 -10.94 0.74
CA VAL A 503 20.16 -11.78 0.76
C VAL A 503 19.91 -13.07 -0.02
N VAL A 504 20.87 -13.45 -0.85
CA VAL A 504 20.76 -14.57 -1.79
C VAL A 504 22.01 -15.44 -1.67
N ARG A 505 21.84 -16.75 -1.56
CA ARG A 505 22.94 -17.71 -1.61
C ARG A 505 23.31 -17.99 -3.07
N ALA A 506 24.51 -17.59 -3.46
CA ALA A 506 25.05 -17.85 -4.79
C ALA A 506 25.43 -19.33 -4.98
N ARG A 507 25.60 -19.77 -6.23
CA ARG A 507 26.00 -21.15 -6.56
C ARG A 507 27.38 -21.54 -6.02
N ASN A 508 28.26 -20.57 -5.81
CA ASN A 508 29.56 -20.78 -5.18
C ASN A 508 29.50 -20.90 -3.64
N GLY A 509 28.31 -20.84 -3.03
CA GLY A 509 28.09 -20.96 -1.59
C GLY A 509 28.21 -19.66 -0.81
N LEU A 510 28.69 -18.57 -1.42
CA LEU A 510 28.74 -17.25 -0.78
C LEU A 510 27.35 -16.61 -0.72
N LEU A 511 27.14 -15.78 0.30
CA LEU A 511 25.91 -15.03 0.51
C LEU A 511 26.09 -13.60 0.01
N TYR A 512 25.26 -13.19 -0.96
CA TYR A 512 25.24 -11.82 -1.47
C TYR A 512 24.07 -11.07 -0.90
N GLY A 513 24.30 -9.92 -0.30
CA GLY A 513 23.22 -9.12 0.27
C GLY A 513 23.39 -7.62 0.12
N ILE A 514 22.28 -6.91 0.29
CA ILE A 514 22.19 -5.46 0.12
C ILE A 514 22.48 -4.75 1.45
N ALA A 515 23.22 -3.64 1.37
CA ALA A 515 23.52 -2.73 2.48
C ALA A 515 23.41 -1.27 1.99
N GLY A 516 22.17 -0.74 1.95
CA GLY A 516 21.90 0.56 1.33
C GLY A 516 22.15 0.52 -0.19
N THR A 517 23.05 1.37 -0.69
CA THR A 517 23.49 1.36 -2.10
C THR A 517 24.73 0.49 -2.34
N GLN A 518 25.22 -0.19 -1.30
CA GLN A 518 26.31 -1.15 -1.39
C GLN A 518 25.75 -2.58 -1.38
N TYR A 519 26.59 -3.53 -1.79
CA TYR A 519 26.36 -4.96 -1.61
C TYR A 519 27.61 -5.61 -1.05
N TYR A 520 27.45 -6.78 -0.45
CA TYR A 520 28.54 -7.56 0.12
C TYR A 520 28.46 -9.01 -0.34
N ALA A 521 29.59 -9.69 -0.37
CA ALA A 521 29.68 -11.14 -0.41
C ALA A 521 30.22 -11.64 0.94
N PHE A 522 29.52 -12.59 1.55
CA PHE A 522 29.83 -13.13 2.87
C PHE A 522 30.04 -14.64 2.78
N ASP A 523 31.15 -15.13 3.33
CA ASP A 523 31.42 -16.54 3.49
C ASP A 523 30.77 -17.04 4.80
N PRO A 524 29.73 -17.87 4.73
CA PRO A 524 29.04 -18.35 5.93
C PRO A 524 29.88 -19.32 6.76
N ALA A 525 30.75 -20.12 6.13
CA ALA A 525 31.58 -21.09 6.82
C ALA A 525 32.70 -20.40 7.61
N GLN A 526 33.38 -19.44 6.99
CA GLN A 526 34.43 -18.65 7.63
C GLN A 526 33.89 -17.51 8.51
N ARG A 527 32.61 -17.15 8.33
CA ARG A 527 31.93 -16.03 8.98
C ARG A 527 32.61 -14.69 8.70
N LYS A 528 33.02 -14.46 7.45
CA LYS A 528 33.77 -13.28 7.03
C LYS A 528 33.17 -12.64 5.78
N VAL A 529 33.28 -11.33 5.71
CA VAL A 529 33.04 -10.58 4.48
C VAL A 529 34.24 -10.82 3.56
N VAL A 530 33.98 -11.30 2.35
CA VAL A 530 35.03 -11.55 1.35
C VAL A 530 35.07 -10.46 0.28
N PHE A 531 33.96 -9.73 0.10
CA PHE A 531 33.89 -8.62 -0.83
C PHE A 531 32.82 -7.59 -0.41
N THR A 532 33.05 -6.32 -0.75
CA THR A 532 32.04 -5.25 -0.72
C THR A 532 32.13 -4.43 -2.00
N GLY A 533 30.99 -4.05 -2.57
CA GLY A 533 30.93 -3.22 -3.76
C GLY A 533 29.79 -2.22 -3.73
N THR A 534 29.78 -1.32 -4.71
CA THR A 534 28.69 -0.37 -4.93
C THR A 534 27.81 -0.85 -6.07
N LEU A 535 26.49 -0.77 -5.91
CA LEU A 535 25.56 -1.12 -6.97
C LEU A 535 25.65 -0.11 -8.12
N PRO A 536 25.40 -0.53 -9.37
CA PRO A 536 25.40 0.37 -10.53
C PRO A 536 24.13 1.24 -10.63
N VAL A 537 23.33 1.30 -9.55
CA VAL A 537 22.06 2.05 -9.43
C VAL A 537 22.04 2.82 -8.10
N LYS A 538 21.30 3.92 -8.05
CA LYS A 538 21.16 4.78 -6.85
C LYS A 538 19.98 4.40 -5.99
N SER A 539 18.94 3.81 -6.59
CA SER A 539 17.75 3.32 -5.90
C SER A 539 17.44 1.90 -6.34
N ILE A 540 16.97 1.06 -5.41
CA ILE A 540 16.61 -0.35 -5.66
C ILE A 540 15.10 -0.51 -5.47
N ARG A 541 14.47 -1.37 -6.26
CA ARG A 541 13.04 -1.71 -6.20
C ARG A 541 12.84 -3.00 -5.42
N PHE A 542 11.76 -3.08 -4.65
CA PHE A 542 11.35 -4.32 -3.98
C PHE A 542 11.16 -5.48 -4.99
N PRO A 543 11.59 -6.73 -4.70
CA PRO A 543 12.18 -7.23 -3.44
C PRO A 543 13.71 -7.05 -3.31
N GLU A 544 14.30 -6.13 -4.06
CA GLU A 544 15.74 -5.79 -4.13
C GLU A 544 16.59 -6.74 -4.97
N LEU A 545 16.52 -8.04 -4.71
CA LEU A 545 17.23 -9.08 -5.46
C LEU A 545 16.26 -10.21 -5.84
N SER A 546 16.58 -10.98 -6.88
CA SER A 546 15.91 -12.25 -7.18
C SER A 546 16.13 -13.24 -6.04
N ASP A 547 15.13 -14.06 -5.71
CA ASP A 547 15.20 -14.98 -4.56
C ASP A 547 16.32 -16.03 -4.68
N GLU A 548 16.71 -16.36 -5.92
CA GLU A 548 17.75 -17.31 -6.23
C GLU A 548 18.63 -16.86 -7.42
N PRO A 549 19.84 -17.43 -7.58
CA PRO A 549 20.62 -17.26 -8.79
C PRO A 549 19.95 -17.93 -9.99
N THR A 550 19.88 -17.23 -11.12
CA THR A 550 19.14 -17.67 -12.32
C THR A 550 20.05 -17.86 -13.52
N GLY A 551 19.58 -18.65 -14.50
CA GLY A 551 20.28 -18.90 -15.75
C GLY A 551 21.53 -19.77 -15.63
N PRO A 552 22.20 -20.08 -16.75
CA PRO A 552 23.41 -20.92 -16.74
C PRO A 552 24.55 -20.31 -15.92
N ARG A 553 24.69 -18.99 -15.93
CA ARG A 553 25.73 -18.27 -15.18
C ARG A 553 25.43 -18.12 -13.68
N GLY A 554 24.20 -18.36 -13.25
CA GLY A 554 23.82 -18.18 -11.85
C GLY A 554 23.92 -16.72 -11.42
N LEU A 555 23.39 -15.82 -12.25
CA LEU A 555 23.35 -14.39 -11.97
C LEU A 555 22.28 -14.07 -10.94
N ILE A 556 22.59 -13.13 -10.05
CA ILE A 556 21.64 -12.59 -9.06
C ILE A 556 21.15 -11.25 -9.58
N TYR A 557 19.88 -11.17 -9.94
CA TYR A 557 19.31 -9.99 -10.59
C TYR A 557 18.69 -9.03 -9.58
N GLY A 558 18.72 -7.74 -9.90
CA GLY A 558 18.00 -6.71 -9.18
C GLY A 558 17.47 -5.64 -10.14
N VAL A 559 16.49 -4.88 -9.68
CA VAL A 559 15.91 -3.76 -10.44
C VAL A 559 16.12 -2.47 -9.67
N GLY A 560 16.55 -1.42 -10.34
CA GLY A 560 16.84 -0.14 -9.72
C GLY A 560 16.89 1.01 -10.72
N ASP A 561 16.53 2.21 -10.29
CA ASP A 561 16.38 3.39 -11.15
C ASP A 561 15.47 3.09 -12.37
N ASP A 562 16.03 2.97 -13.57
CA ASP A 562 15.43 2.59 -14.85
C ASP A 562 16.12 1.35 -15.48
N ALA A 563 16.72 0.51 -14.65
CA ALA A 563 17.60 -0.57 -15.09
C ALA A 563 17.38 -1.90 -14.36
N VAL A 564 17.69 -2.97 -15.08
CA VAL A 564 17.97 -4.29 -14.50
C VAL A 564 19.48 -4.40 -14.36
N PHE A 565 19.96 -4.76 -13.17
CA PHE A 565 21.36 -5.10 -12.94
C PHE A 565 21.50 -6.57 -12.52
N ALA A 566 22.68 -7.12 -12.66
CA ALA A 566 23.01 -8.44 -12.15
C ALA A 566 24.36 -8.41 -11.41
N ILE A 567 24.43 -9.19 -10.34
CA ILE A 567 25.67 -9.51 -9.63
C ILE A 567 26.14 -10.88 -10.12
N ASP A 568 27.38 -10.95 -10.59
CA ASP A 568 28.05 -12.19 -10.95
C ASP A 568 28.91 -12.68 -9.78
N SER A 569 28.63 -13.90 -9.33
CA SER A 569 29.37 -14.51 -8.23
C SER A 569 30.76 -15.01 -8.60
N ALA A 570 31.08 -15.11 -9.90
CA ALA A 570 32.38 -15.55 -10.39
C ALA A 570 33.49 -14.51 -10.20
N ASP A 571 33.17 -13.22 -10.30
CA ASP A 571 34.12 -12.11 -10.18
C ASP A 571 33.66 -11.00 -9.20
N HIS A 572 32.55 -11.23 -8.50
CA HIS A 572 31.87 -10.29 -7.62
C HIS A 572 31.35 -9.01 -8.30
N SER A 573 31.36 -8.90 -9.63
CA SER A 573 30.98 -7.67 -10.33
C SER A 573 29.46 -7.47 -10.36
N ALA A 574 29.02 -6.21 -10.27
CA ALA A 574 27.64 -5.80 -10.48
C ALA A 574 27.53 -4.93 -11.74
N LYS A 575 26.72 -5.35 -12.72
CA LYS A 575 26.63 -4.69 -14.03
C LYS A 575 25.18 -4.47 -14.44
N ILE A 576 24.94 -3.38 -15.17
CA ILE A 576 23.64 -3.14 -15.83
C ILE A 576 23.49 -4.14 -16.97
N ILE A 577 22.35 -4.83 -17.01
CA ILE A 577 22.00 -5.79 -18.05
C ILE A 577 21.12 -5.12 -19.10
N ALA A 578 20.06 -4.44 -18.66
CA ALA A 578 19.09 -3.80 -19.54
C ALA A 578 18.57 -2.49 -18.91
N ARG A 579 18.02 -1.60 -19.74
CA ARG A 579 17.36 -0.37 -19.32
C ARG A 579 16.03 -0.20 -20.03
N ASP A 580 15.06 0.35 -19.31
CA ASP A 580 13.75 0.74 -19.83
C ASP A 580 13.07 1.73 -18.87
N ASP A 581 12.34 2.70 -19.42
CA ASP A 581 11.67 3.72 -18.60
C ASP A 581 10.58 3.16 -17.70
N SER A 582 9.94 2.03 -18.07
CA SER A 582 8.93 1.38 -17.22
C SER A 582 9.51 0.85 -15.91
N LEU A 583 10.82 0.56 -15.86
CA LEU A 583 11.51 0.13 -14.63
C LEU A 583 11.57 1.23 -13.56
N ARG A 584 11.38 2.51 -13.93
CA ARG A 584 11.24 3.63 -12.99
C ARG A 584 10.06 3.49 -12.04
N ARG A 585 9.05 2.73 -12.47
CA ARG A 585 7.84 2.44 -11.69
C ARG A 585 7.74 0.96 -11.32
N ALA A 586 8.83 0.19 -11.52
CA ALA A 586 8.85 -1.22 -11.17
C ALA A 586 8.65 -1.41 -9.67
N PHE A 587 7.77 -2.33 -9.30
CA PHE A 587 7.57 -2.74 -7.92
C PHE A 587 7.08 -4.19 -7.87
N GLY A 588 7.82 -5.03 -7.16
CA GLY A 588 7.65 -6.48 -7.20
C GLY A 588 8.18 -7.04 -8.51
N PHE A 589 9.10 -8.00 -8.42
CA PHE A 589 9.60 -8.72 -9.59
C PHE A 589 10.04 -10.13 -9.20
N CYS A 590 9.97 -11.03 -10.17
CA CYS A 590 10.67 -12.32 -10.11
C CYS A 590 11.45 -12.52 -11.41
N VAL A 591 12.50 -13.33 -11.34
CA VAL A 591 13.26 -13.77 -12.52
C VAL A 591 13.19 -15.29 -12.55
N THR A 592 12.68 -15.85 -13.64
CA THR A 592 12.56 -17.29 -13.82
C THR A 592 13.92 -17.92 -14.16
N GLN A 593 14.03 -19.25 -14.02
CA GLN A 593 15.30 -19.96 -14.28
C GLN A 593 15.79 -19.82 -15.73
N ASP A 594 14.88 -19.59 -16.68
CA ASP A 594 15.22 -19.29 -18.07
C ASP A 594 15.63 -17.82 -18.28
N GLU A 595 15.86 -17.05 -17.21
CA GLU A 595 16.25 -15.63 -17.23
C GLU A 595 15.18 -14.73 -17.86
N THR A 596 13.89 -14.99 -17.56
CA THR A 596 12.80 -14.06 -17.91
C THR A 596 12.40 -13.25 -16.68
N LEU A 597 12.53 -11.93 -16.78
CA LEU A 597 12.08 -10.99 -15.75
C LEU A 597 10.59 -10.72 -15.92
N TYR A 598 9.82 -10.89 -14.84
CA TYR A 598 8.44 -10.41 -14.72
C TYR A 598 8.37 -9.38 -13.59
N TYR A 599 7.70 -8.25 -13.82
CA TYR A 599 7.62 -7.20 -12.82
C TYR A 599 6.34 -6.38 -12.93
N GLY A 600 5.90 -5.80 -11.81
CA GLY A 600 4.78 -4.87 -11.80
C GLY A 600 5.23 -3.45 -12.18
N CYS A 601 4.52 -2.78 -13.07
CA CYS A 601 4.67 -1.36 -13.39
C CYS A 601 3.33 -0.64 -13.13
N GLY A 602 3.13 -0.13 -11.92
CA GLY A 602 1.81 0.36 -11.51
C GLY A 602 0.80 -0.79 -11.50
N SER A 603 -0.21 -0.75 -12.37
CA SER A 603 -1.21 -1.82 -12.54
C SER A 603 -0.88 -2.82 -13.65
N ARG A 604 0.21 -2.62 -14.39
CA ARG A 604 0.58 -3.44 -15.55
C ARG A 604 1.59 -4.52 -15.16
N LEU A 605 1.39 -5.75 -15.62
CA LEU A 605 2.42 -6.79 -15.56
C LEU A 605 3.32 -6.66 -16.78
N MET A 606 4.62 -6.61 -16.57
CA MET A 606 5.62 -6.45 -17.62
C MET A 606 6.53 -7.69 -17.70
N ARG A 607 7.10 -7.95 -18.87
CA ARG A 607 8.06 -9.04 -19.11
C ARG A 607 9.28 -8.58 -19.91
N CYS A 608 10.47 -9.13 -19.60
CA CYS A 608 11.67 -8.98 -20.42
C CYS A 608 12.51 -10.26 -20.37
N LYS A 609 12.92 -10.79 -21.53
CA LYS A 609 13.87 -11.92 -21.62
C LYS A 609 15.30 -11.40 -21.47
N LEU A 610 16.00 -11.79 -20.41
CA LEU A 610 17.35 -11.32 -20.06
C LEU A 610 18.46 -12.26 -20.57
N GLY A 611 18.18 -13.57 -20.61
CA GLY A 611 19.10 -14.57 -21.14
C GLY A 611 19.23 -14.45 -22.66
N ARG A 612 20.47 -14.45 -23.16
CA ARG A 612 20.82 -14.49 -24.58
C ARG A 612 21.31 -15.87 -24.98
#